data_AF-A0A2H0Z8X2-F1
#
_entry.id   AF-A0A2H0Z8X2-F1
#
_cell.length_a   1.000
_cell.length_b   1.000
_cell.length_c   1.000
_cell.angle_alpha   90.00
_cell.angle_beta   90.00
_cell.angle_gamma   90.00
#
_symmetry.space_group_name_H-M   'P 1'
#
loop_
_entity.id
_entity.type
_entity.pdbx_description
1 polymer ?
#
loop_
_entity_poly.entity_id
_entity_poly.type
_entity_poly.pdbx_seq_one_letter_code
_entity_poly.pdbx_strand_id
1 'polypeptide(L)'
;MKKLLAVVAFFSLASSVCAEVNFDRGVDFQEFVKDIVESAPSQSCSPLLEMKASLTEKLDLQGGYLSRYGKKSPKAGAGYIHGPYHPRIIDSQIYKNGQAYPPLLRQQENSMAYELLADWDYLNTVRDILLDEAYALNTRDSGLYAEGEKLNQEAEAFKREIAQFNANVNAYNQQCAGQPFSWYCVNWSNNIDTWRADLTKRLNIHYKKVEDWETRVDELYSLADELVIKILGWENRINGFISAAKALLNKGDCTYDQWKPLYDAVKAACNGGHCYSEQNCDTLKSNLAINQACYDARVKIRDQCYINYPDSGHNQAIDDAQKAINNCLKIISEQHCQGLTCLEPVPTRRYGQ
;
A
#
# COMPACT_ATOMS: atom_id res chain seq x y z
N MET A 1 -15.36 -27.91 -1.04
CA MET A 1 -16.63 -28.41 -1.61
C MET A 1 -16.63 -29.93 -1.56
N LYS A 2 -17.58 -30.54 -0.86
CA LYS A 2 -17.76 -31.99 -0.75
C LYS A 2 -18.62 -32.47 -1.91
N LYS A 3 -18.04 -33.23 -2.85
CA LYS A 3 -18.63 -34.32 -3.65
C LYS A 3 -17.67 -34.69 -4.79
N LEU A 4 -16.69 -35.54 -4.49
CA LEU A 4 -16.05 -36.41 -5.47
C LEU A 4 -16.43 -37.83 -5.05
N LEU A 5 -17.54 -38.31 -5.61
CA LEU A 5 -18.01 -39.68 -5.43
C LEU A 5 -17.66 -40.44 -6.71
N ALA A 6 -16.95 -41.53 -6.50
CA ALA A 6 -16.47 -42.50 -7.47
C ALA A 6 -17.42 -42.75 -8.66
N VAL A 7 -16.87 -42.64 -9.87
CA VAL A 7 -17.35 -43.39 -11.04
C VAL A 7 -16.25 -44.37 -11.43
N VAL A 8 -16.25 -45.52 -10.75
CA VAL A 8 -15.59 -46.75 -11.24
C VAL A 8 -16.70 -47.56 -11.88
N ALA A 9 -16.83 -47.48 -13.21
CA ALA A 9 -17.73 -48.34 -13.96
C ALA A 9 -16.99 -49.62 -14.38
N PHE A 10 -17.24 -50.71 -13.66
CA PHE A 10 -17.03 -52.07 -14.14
C PHE A 10 -18.01 -52.34 -15.28
N PHE A 11 -17.53 -52.69 -16.48
CA PHE A 11 -18.37 -53.36 -17.48
C PHE A 11 -17.84 -54.78 -17.73
N SER A 12 -18.69 -55.71 -17.32
CA SER A 12 -18.59 -57.16 -17.50
C SER A 12 -18.73 -57.55 -18.98
N LEU A 13 -17.86 -58.47 -19.42
CA LEU A 13 -17.93 -59.17 -20.70
C LEU A 13 -18.90 -60.36 -20.60
N ALA A 14 -20.13 -60.21 -21.08
CA ALA A 14 -20.93 -61.29 -21.70
C ALA A 14 -22.33 -60.80 -22.09
N SER A 15 -22.64 -60.77 -23.40
CA SER A 15 -23.69 -61.63 -23.96
C SER A 15 -23.65 -61.58 -25.48
N SER A 16 -23.78 -62.76 -26.07
CA SER A 16 -23.73 -63.06 -27.50
C SER A 16 -25.15 -63.07 -28.08
N VAL A 17 -25.57 -62.00 -28.73
CA VAL A 17 -26.64 -61.99 -29.73
C VAL A 17 -26.31 -60.82 -30.67
N CYS A 18 -26.30 -61.06 -31.98
CA CYS A 18 -25.91 -60.14 -33.06
C CYS A 18 -26.02 -58.66 -32.69
N ALA A 19 -24.90 -58.08 -32.26
CA ALA A 19 -24.82 -56.65 -32.04
C ALA A 19 -24.88 -55.98 -33.41
N GLU A 20 -25.95 -55.23 -33.68
CA GLU A 20 -25.75 -53.95 -34.33
C GLU A 20 -24.69 -53.24 -33.50
N VAL A 21 -23.44 -53.31 -33.96
CA VAL A 21 -22.36 -52.51 -33.40
C VAL A 21 -22.65 -51.08 -33.88
N ASN A 22 -23.63 -50.45 -33.25
CA ASN A 22 -23.91 -49.05 -33.44
C ASN A 22 -22.80 -48.29 -32.70
N PHE A 23 -21.80 -47.83 -33.46
CA PHE A 23 -20.77 -46.91 -33.00
C PHE A 23 -21.29 -45.46 -32.92
N ASP A 24 -22.58 -45.25 -32.65
CA ASP A 24 -23.09 -44.02 -32.01
C ASP A 24 -22.39 -43.72 -30.67
N ARG A 25 -21.47 -44.56 -30.19
CA ARG A 25 -20.50 -44.22 -29.12
C ARG A 25 -19.50 -43.09 -29.48
N GLY A 26 -19.51 -42.60 -30.72
CA GLY A 26 -18.96 -41.27 -31.01
C GLY A 26 -19.68 -40.15 -30.24
N VAL A 27 -20.99 -40.34 -29.99
CA VAL A 27 -21.79 -39.51 -29.09
C VAL A 27 -21.32 -39.71 -27.65
N ASP A 28 -21.07 -40.95 -27.17
CA ASP A 28 -20.52 -41.18 -25.82
C ASP A 28 -19.14 -40.54 -25.61
N PHE A 29 -18.25 -40.47 -26.60
CA PHE A 29 -16.98 -39.75 -26.44
C PHE A 29 -17.17 -38.23 -26.50
N GLN A 30 -18.06 -37.72 -27.36
CA GLN A 30 -18.41 -36.30 -27.31
C GLN A 30 -19.14 -35.94 -26.03
N GLU A 31 -19.96 -36.82 -25.48
CA GLU A 31 -20.72 -36.67 -24.23
C GLU A 31 -19.83 -36.92 -23.02
N PHE A 32 -18.78 -37.74 -23.11
CA PHE A 32 -17.71 -37.88 -22.12
C PHE A 32 -16.73 -36.71 -22.16
N VAL A 33 -16.37 -36.21 -23.35
CA VAL A 33 -15.57 -34.97 -23.51
C VAL A 33 -16.40 -33.79 -23.06
N LYS A 34 -17.69 -33.74 -23.38
CA LYS A 34 -18.64 -32.73 -22.91
C LYS A 34 -18.85 -32.87 -21.42
N ASP A 35 -19.06 -34.06 -20.85
CA ASP A 35 -19.13 -34.27 -19.41
C ASP A 35 -17.81 -33.91 -18.75
N ILE A 36 -16.63 -34.23 -19.31
CA ILE A 36 -15.35 -33.77 -18.76
C ILE A 36 -15.21 -32.25 -18.87
N VAL A 37 -15.69 -31.63 -19.95
CA VAL A 37 -15.66 -30.18 -20.17
C VAL A 37 -16.73 -29.43 -19.34
N GLU A 38 -17.86 -30.08 -19.01
CA GLU A 38 -19.02 -29.54 -18.28
C GLU A 38 -18.98 -29.92 -16.78
N SER A 39 -18.28 -31.00 -16.40
CA SER A 39 -18.06 -31.45 -15.01
C SER A 39 -16.66 -31.13 -14.47
N ALA A 40 -15.68 -30.80 -15.34
CA ALA A 40 -14.70 -29.78 -14.95
C ALA A 40 -15.51 -28.54 -14.55
N PRO A 41 -15.23 -27.90 -13.40
CA PRO A 41 -16.09 -26.86 -12.85
C PRO A 41 -16.51 -25.92 -13.97
N SER A 42 -17.82 -25.83 -14.20
CA SER A 42 -18.49 -25.15 -15.32
C SER A 42 -18.31 -23.63 -15.33
N GLN A 43 -17.19 -23.15 -14.82
CA GLN A 43 -16.66 -21.84 -15.13
C GLN A 43 -16.16 -21.89 -16.55
N SER A 44 -16.54 -20.90 -17.35
CA SER A 44 -16.08 -20.69 -18.73
C SER A 44 -14.61 -21.05 -18.88
N CYS A 45 -14.22 -21.56 -20.05
CA CYS A 45 -12.82 -21.82 -20.43
C CYS A 45 -11.92 -20.56 -20.47
N SER A 46 -12.26 -19.52 -19.72
CA SER A 46 -11.33 -18.57 -19.18
C SER A 46 -11.70 -18.34 -17.70
N PRO A 47 -11.25 -19.19 -16.76
CA PRO A 47 -11.35 -18.95 -15.31
C PRO A 47 -10.90 -17.53 -14.94
N LEU A 48 -9.91 -17.00 -15.68
CA LEU A 48 -9.43 -15.62 -15.64
C LEU A 48 -10.47 -14.53 -15.97
N LEU A 49 -11.47 -14.80 -16.83
CA LEU A 49 -12.49 -13.82 -17.24
C LEU A 49 -13.69 -13.81 -16.28
N GLU A 50 -14.08 -14.97 -15.75
CA GLU A 50 -15.17 -15.08 -14.78
C GLU A 50 -14.73 -14.73 -13.35
N MET A 51 -13.51 -15.09 -12.95
CA MET A 51 -12.90 -14.55 -11.72
C MET A 51 -12.83 -13.02 -11.78
N LYS A 52 -12.50 -12.44 -12.94
CA LYS A 52 -12.48 -10.99 -13.18
C LYS A 52 -13.87 -10.34 -13.07
N ALA A 53 -14.93 -10.99 -13.55
CA ALA A 53 -16.31 -10.50 -13.45
C ALA A 53 -16.81 -10.56 -11.99
N SER A 54 -16.59 -11.68 -11.30
CA SER A 54 -16.92 -11.82 -9.88
C SER A 54 -16.11 -10.89 -8.97
N LEU A 55 -14.85 -10.58 -9.34
CA LEU A 55 -14.00 -9.59 -8.67
C LEU A 55 -14.60 -8.18 -8.76
N THR A 56 -15.05 -7.79 -9.95
CA THR A 56 -15.59 -6.43 -10.19
C THR A 56 -16.85 -6.21 -9.36
N GLU A 57 -17.71 -7.24 -9.27
CA GLU A 57 -18.95 -7.21 -8.49
C GLU A 57 -18.70 -7.20 -6.97
N LYS A 58 -17.70 -7.94 -6.46
CA LYS A 58 -17.33 -7.94 -5.04
C LYS A 58 -16.58 -6.68 -4.59
N LEU A 59 -15.80 -6.05 -5.48
CA LEU A 59 -15.11 -4.77 -5.21
C LEU A 59 -16.06 -3.56 -5.23
N ASP A 60 -17.10 -3.57 -6.06
CA ASP A 60 -18.14 -2.52 -6.04
C ASP A 60 -18.98 -2.54 -4.75
N LEU A 61 -19.13 -3.71 -4.11
CA LEU A 61 -19.86 -3.86 -2.83
C LEU A 61 -19.04 -3.48 -1.59
N GLN A 62 -17.70 -3.40 -1.69
CA GLN A 62 -16.82 -2.86 -0.64
C GLN A 62 -16.27 -1.46 -0.97
N GLY A 63 -16.65 -0.90 -2.11
CA GLY A 63 -16.12 0.32 -2.74
C GLY A 63 -16.51 1.66 -2.12
N GLY A 64 -16.81 1.72 -0.83
CA GLY A 64 -17.06 2.99 -0.13
C GLY A 64 -15.84 3.92 -0.05
N TYR A 65 -14.62 3.40 -0.26
CA TYR A 65 -13.37 4.15 -0.07
C TYR A 65 -12.51 4.34 -1.34
N LEU A 66 -12.80 3.65 -2.44
CA LEU A 66 -12.00 3.72 -3.68
C LEU A 66 -12.57 4.66 -4.76
N SER A 67 -13.73 5.29 -4.53
CA SER A 67 -14.41 6.13 -5.53
C SER A 67 -13.74 7.48 -5.84
N ARG A 68 -12.62 7.83 -5.19
CA ARG A 68 -11.91 9.11 -5.42
C ARG A 68 -10.85 9.08 -6.53
N TYR A 69 -10.49 7.92 -7.07
CA TYR A 69 -9.52 7.84 -8.16
C TYR A 69 -10.15 7.34 -9.45
N GLY A 70 -10.66 8.29 -10.24
CA GLY A 70 -10.58 8.32 -11.69
C GLY A 70 -10.98 7.06 -12.48
N LYS A 71 -12.25 7.02 -12.89
CA LYS A 71 -12.78 6.24 -14.01
C LYS A 71 -11.88 6.34 -15.26
N LYS A 72 -11.08 5.30 -15.55
CA LYS A 72 -10.82 4.75 -16.89
C LYS A 72 -10.40 3.29 -16.74
N SER A 73 -11.36 2.39 -16.94
CA SER A 73 -11.11 0.95 -17.10
C SER A 73 -10.16 0.74 -18.29
N PRO A 74 -8.97 0.13 -18.09
CA PRO A 74 -8.16 -0.36 -19.19
C PRO A 74 -8.85 -1.59 -19.79
N LYS A 75 -9.08 -1.52 -21.10
CA LYS A 75 -9.54 -2.63 -21.93
C LYS A 75 -8.57 -3.82 -21.80
N ALA A 76 -9.14 -5.02 -21.96
CA ALA A 76 -8.50 -6.34 -21.92
C ALA A 76 -7.09 -6.37 -22.54
N GLY A 77 -6.11 -6.82 -21.77
CA GLY A 77 -4.74 -7.06 -22.26
C GLY A 77 -3.65 -7.14 -21.19
N ALA A 78 -3.87 -6.64 -19.98
CA ALA A 78 -2.90 -6.75 -18.88
C ALA A 78 -3.65 -6.73 -17.55
N GLY A 79 -3.52 -7.77 -16.74
CA GLY A 79 -4.24 -7.89 -15.48
C GLY A 79 -3.32 -8.38 -14.38
N TYR A 80 -2.34 -7.56 -14.00
CA TYR A 80 -1.72 -7.64 -12.69
C TYR A 80 -2.86 -7.57 -11.67
N ILE A 81 -3.12 -8.67 -10.98
CA ILE A 81 -4.35 -8.84 -10.19
C ILE A 81 -4.33 -7.94 -8.94
N HIS A 82 -3.16 -7.40 -8.58
CA HIS A 82 -3.00 -6.32 -7.65
C HIS A 82 -1.98 -5.32 -8.20
N GLY A 83 -2.26 -4.01 -8.11
CA GLY A 83 -1.24 -3.02 -8.40
C GLY A 83 0.01 -3.30 -7.55
N PRO A 84 1.22 -3.03 -8.04
CA PRO A 84 2.43 -3.45 -7.36
C PRO A 84 2.43 -2.89 -5.92
N TYR A 85 2.49 -3.79 -4.92
CA TYR A 85 2.47 -3.42 -3.49
C TYR A 85 3.65 -2.53 -3.11
N HIS A 86 4.75 -2.71 -3.84
CA HIS A 86 6.00 -2.00 -3.63
C HIS A 86 5.85 -0.47 -3.82
N PRO A 87 5.28 0.05 -4.93
CA PRO A 87 4.87 1.45 -5.05
C PRO A 87 3.96 1.96 -3.94
N ARG A 88 3.03 1.15 -3.40
CA ARG A 88 2.20 1.62 -2.28
C ARG A 88 3.04 1.97 -1.05
N ILE A 89 4.08 1.20 -0.78
CA ILE A 89 4.98 1.43 0.36
C ILE A 89 5.96 2.58 0.07
N ILE A 90 6.59 2.58 -1.11
CA ILE A 90 7.56 3.62 -1.50
C ILE A 90 6.91 4.99 -1.67
N ASP A 91 5.75 5.03 -2.31
CA ASP A 91 5.04 6.27 -2.60
C ASP A 91 4.00 6.65 -1.55
N SER A 92 3.97 5.97 -0.41
CA SER A 92 3.07 6.31 0.69
C SER A 92 3.22 7.78 1.09
N GLN A 93 2.17 8.56 0.84
CA GLN A 93 2.16 9.98 1.16
C GLN A 93 2.26 10.20 2.68
N ILE A 94 1.70 9.29 3.47
CA ILE A 94 1.78 9.32 4.93
C ILE A 94 3.24 9.17 5.38
N TYR A 95 3.98 8.21 4.81
CA TYR A 95 5.41 8.05 5.09
C TYR A 95 6.22 9.29 4.69
N LYS A 96 5.98 9.83 3.48
CA LYS A 96 6.61 11.08 3.02
C LYS A 96 6.35 12.25 3.98
N ASN A 97 5.14 12.37 4.51
CA ASN A 97 4.81 13.38 5.52
C ASN A 97 5.54 13.13 6.86
N GLY A 98 5.70 11.87 7.26
CA GLY A 98 6.43 11.48 8.47
C GLY A 98 7.91 11.82 8.43
N GLN A 99 8.54 11.76 7.26
CA GLN A 99 9.97 12.05 7.07
C GLN A 99 10.39 13.47 7.48
N ALA A 100 9.45 14.42 7.56
CA ALA A 100 9.75 15.80 7.96
C ALA A 100 10.06 15.95 9.46
N TYR A 101 9.62 15.02 10.32
CA TYR A 101 9.68 15.18 11.79
C TYR A 101 11.02 14.78 12.43
N PRO A 102 11.70 13.68 12.04
CA PRO A 102 12.95 13.27 12.69
C PRO A 102 14.03 14.36 12.79
N PRO A 103 14.29 15.18 11.74
CA PRO A 103 15.25 16.29 11.87
C PRO A 103 14.85 17.34 12.92
N LEU A 104 13.55 17.60 13.09
CA LEU A 104 13.03 18.55 14.08
C LEU A 104 13.09 17.97 15.50
N LEU A 105 12.78 16.68 15.65
CA LEU A 105 12.85 15.97 16.92
C LEU A 105 14.28 15.89 17.46
N ARG A 106 15.29 15.71 16.59
CA ARG A 106 16.72 15.72 16.98
C ARG A 106 17.19 17.05 17.57
N GLN A 107 16.47 18.15 17.33
CA GLN A 107 16.77 19.46 17.93
C GLN A 107 16.18 19.62 19.33
N GLN A 108 15.35 18.67 19.79
CA GLN A 108 14.75 18.71 21.11
C GLN A 108 15.61 17.91 22.10
N GLU A 109 16.06 18.55 23.17
CA GLU A 109 16.82 17.92 24.25
C GLU A 109 15.87 17.35 25.32
N ASN A 110 14.89 16.52 24.94
CA ASN A 110 13.97 15.88 25.88
C ASN A 110 13.82 14.37 25.62
N SER A 111 13.48 13.61 26.67
CA SER A 111 13.35 12.14 26.60
C SER A 111 12.30 11.66 25.60
N MET A 112 11.16 12.35 25.51
CA MET A 112 10.09 12.01 24.57
C MET A 112 10.53 12.10 23.10
N ALA A 113 11.42 13.05 22.77
CA ALA A 113 11.96 13.17 21.42
C ALA A 113 12.83 11.96 21.05
N TYR A 114 13.63 11.44 22.00
CA TYR A 114 14.41 10.22 21.80
C TYR A 114 13.51 8.99 21.60
N GLU A 115 12.43 8.87 22.38
CA GLU A 115 11.46 7.79 22.22
C GLU A 115 10.77 7.82 20.83
N LEU A 116 10.36 9.01 20.37
CA LEU A 116 9.78 9.17 19.03
C LEU A 116 10.78 8.88 17.91
N LEU A 117 12.05 9.25 18.08
CA LEU A 117 13.11 8.91 17.12
C LEU A 117 13.33 7.40 17.03
N ALA A 118 13.31 6.69 18.17
CA ALA A 118 13.39 5.24 18.20
C ALA A 118 12.17 4.58 17.53
N ASP A 119 10.95 5.11 17.74
CA ASP A 119 9.76 4.64 17.03
C ASP A 119 9.85 4.88 15.52
N TRP A 120 10.42 6.00 15.08
CA TRP A 120 10.67 6.25 13.66
C TRP A 120 11.67 5.26 13.04
N ASP A 121 12.76 4.93 13.75
CA ASP A 121 13.72 3.92 13.29
C ASP A 121 13.07 2.53 13.19
N TYR A 122 12.20 2.19 14.14
CA TYR A 122 11.37 0.98 14.08
C TYR A 122 10.42 1.00 12.86
N LEU A 123 9.76 2.13 12.58
CA LEU A 123 8.89 2.29 11.41
C LEU A 123 9.63 2.11 10.07
N ASN A 124 10.89 2.54 9.99
CA ASN A 124 11.73 2.28 8.81
C ASN A 124 12.12 0.81 8.70
N THR A 125 12.46 0.17 9.82
CA THR A 125 12.73 -1.28 9.84
C THR A 125 11.52 -2.08 9.35
N VAL A 126 10.32 -1.74 9.83
CA VAL A 126 9.07 -2.37 9.36
C VAL A 126 8.83 -2.09 7.87
N ARG A 127 9.10 -0.87 7.40
CA ARG A 127 8.98 -0.52 5.98
C ARG A 127 9.85 -1.43 5.11
N ASP A 128 11.09 -1.67 5.49
CA ASP A 128 12.01 -2.49 4.71
C ASP A 128 11.55 -3.97 4.68
N ILE A 129 11.06 -4.50 5.79
CA ILE A 129 10.43 -5.83 5.83
C ILE A 129 9.23 -5.91 4.88
N LEU A 130 8.36 -4.88 4.88
CA LEU A 130 7.21 -4.85 3.98
C LEU A 130 7.62 -4.76 2.50
N LEU A 131 8.72 -4.07 2.19
CA LEU A 131 9.25 -4.01 0.83
C LEU A 131 9.77 -5.37 0.36
N ASP A 132 10.48 -6.09 1.22
CA ASP A 132 10.96 -7.44 0.94
C ASP A 132 9.79 -8.43 0.74
N GLU A 133 8.77 -8.38 1.61
CA GLU A 133 7.56 -9.18 1.47
C GLU A 133 6.82 -8.86 0.16
N ALA A 134 6.66 -7.57 -0.17
CA ALA A 134 6.05 -7.12 -1.42
C ALA A 134 6.83 -7.62 -2.66
N TYR A 135 8.16 -7.57 -2.62
CA TYR A 135 9.00 -8.04 -3.71
C TYR A 135 8.89 -9.57 -3.89
N ALA A 136 8.92 -10.32 -2.80
CA ALA A 136 8.73 -11.77 -2.82
C ALA A 136 7.38 -12.16 -3.40
N LEU A 137 6.31 -11.45 -3.03
CA LEU A 137 4.96 -11.68 -3.53
C LEU A 137 4.86 -11.40 -5.04
N ASN A 138 5.40 -10.27 -5.52
CA ASN A 138 5.44 -9.95 -6.96
C ASN A 138 6.22 -10.99 -7.78
N THR A 139 7.30 -11.53 -7.21
CA THR A 139 8.09 -12.58 -7.85
C THR A 139 7.29 -13.88 -7.98
N ARG A 140 6.56 -14.27 -6.92
CA ARG A 140 5.67 -15.45 -6.94
C ARG A 140 4.52 -15.28 -7.92
N ASP A 141 3.88 -14.11 -7.93
CA ASP A 141 2.81 -13.76 -8.87
C ASP A 141 3.27 -13.91 -10.33
N SER A 142 4.42 -13.32 -10.66
CA SER A 142 5.02 -13.43 -12.00
C SER A 142 5.32 -14.88 -12.40
N GLY A 143 5.78 -15.70 -11.44
CA GLY A 143 6.03 -17.13 -11.65
C GLY A 143 4.75 -17.91 -11.92
N LEU A 144 3.70 -17.69 -11.12
CA LEU A 144 2.39 -18.32 -11.30
C LEU A 144 1.72 -17.88 -12.61
N TYR A 145 1.87 -16.61 -13.00
CA TYR A 145 1.38 -16.13 -14.29
C TYR A 145 2.04 -16.87 -15.47
N ALA A 146 3.38 -16.98 -15.46
CA ALA A 146 4.11 -17.70 -16.50
C ALA A 146 3.77 -19.21 -16.54
N GLU A 147 3.48 -19.82 -15.38
CA GLU A 147 2.99 -21.19 -15.31
C GLU A 147 1.59 -21.34 -15.90
N GLY A 148 0.67 -20.43 -15.57
CA GLY A 148 -0.68 -20.40 -16.13
C GLY A 148 -0.68 -20.30 -17.66
N GLU A 149 0.19 -19.45 -18.23
CA GLU A 149 0.36 -19.35 -19.69
C GLU A 149 0.83 -20.68 -20.32
N LYS A 150 1.73 -21.42 -19.66
CA LYS A 150 2.15 -22.74 -20.14
C LYS A 150 1.01 -23.76 -20.08
N LEU A 151 0.24 -23.76 -19.00
CA LEU A 151 -0.94 -24.62 -18.88
C LEU A 151 -1.96 -24.30 -19.99
N ASN A 152 -2.19 -23.02 -20.28
CA ASN A 152 -3.07 -22.62 -21.37
C ASN A 152 -2.56 -23.10 -22.75
N GLN A 153 -1.25 -23.03 -23.00
CA GLN A 153 -0.65 -23.57 -24.23
C GLN A 153 -0.79 -25.10 -24.33
N GLU A 154 -0.61 -25.83 -23.22
CA GLU A 154 -0.86 -27.28 -23.14
C GLU A 154 -2.34 -27.59 -23.47
N ALA A 155 -3.29 -26.85 -22.91
CA ALA A 155 -4.72 -27.02 -23.17
C ALA A 155 -5.07 -26.83 -24.66
N GLU A 156 -4.54 -25.78 -25.30
CA GLU A 156 -4.73 -25.55 -26.73
C GLU A 156 -4.09 -26.64 -27.60
N ALA A 157 -2.99 -27.25 -27.15
CA ALA A 157 -2.41 -28.41 -27.82
C ALA A 157 -3.32 -29.64 -27.71
N PHE A 158 -3.86 -29.94 -26.53
CA PHE A 158 -4.84 -31.02 -26.35
C PHE A 158 -6.08 -30.83 -27.21
N LYS A 159 -6.59 -29.61 -27.33
CA LYS A 159 -7.74 -29.29 -28.18
C LYS A 159 -7.50 -29.65 -29.65
N ARG A 160 -6.30 -29.34 -30.18
CA ARG A 160 -5.91 -29.73 -31.54
C ARG A 160 -5.78 -31.25 -31.68
N GLU A 161 -5.19 -31.91 -30.69
CA GLU A 161 -5.02 -33.37 -30.71
C GLU A 161 -6.37 -34.10 -30.64
N ILE A 162 -7.30 -33.65 -29.80
CA ILE A 162 -8.68 -34.18 -29.74
C ILE A 162 -9.37 -34.03 -31.10
N ALA A 163 -9.21 -32.89 -31.78
CA ALA A 163 -9.78 -32.70 -33.12
C ALA A 163 -9.21 -33.70 -34.14
N GLN A 164 -7.90 -33.99 -34.08
CA GLN A 164 -7.25 -35.00 -34.92
C GLN A 164 -7.73 -36.41 -34.58
N PHE A 165 -7.85 -36.75 -33.30
CA PHE A 165 -8.40 -38.01 -32.83
C PHE A 165 -9.82 -38.22 -33.38
N ASN A 166 -10.70 -37.21 -33.26
CA ASN A 166 -12.06 -37.27 -33.77
C ASN A 166 -12.11 -37.44 -35.30
N ALA A 167 -11.23 -36.76 -36.04
CA ALA A 167 -11.11 -36.95 -37.48
C ALA A 167 -10.69 -38.39 -37.84
N ASN A 168 -9.77 -38.98 -37.08
CA ASN A 168 -9.31 -40.36 -37.27
C ASN A 168 -10.43 -41.38 -36.97
N VAL A 169 -11.21 -41.17 -35.91
CA VAL A 169 -12.39 -41.97 -35.58
C VAL A 169 -13.42 -41.91 -36.72
N ASN A 170 -13.70 -40.73 -37.25
CA ASN A 170 -14.62 -40.57 -38.37
C ASN A 170 -14.13 -41.30 -39.63
N ALA A 171 -12.83 -41.23 -39.95
CA ALA A 171 -12.24 -41.94 -41.07
C ALA A 171 -12.35 -43.47 -40.91
N TYR A 172 -12.07 -43.98 -39.71
CA TYR A 172 -12.27 -45.39 -39.37
C TYR A 172 -13.73 -45.80 -39.59
N ASN A 173 -14.69 -45.04 -39.05
CA ASN A 173 -16.11 -45.35 -39.20
C ASN A 173 -16.55 -45.40 -40.68
N GLN A 174 -16.07 -44.47 -41.51
CA GLN A 174 -16.39 -44.44 -42.94
C GLN A 174 -15.80 -45.64 -43.70
N GLN A 175 -14.55 -46.02 -43.41
CA GLN A 175 -13.86 -47.08 -44.15
C GLN A 175 -14.21 -48.49 -43.67
N CYS A 176 -14.48 -48.65 -42.37
CA CYS A 176 -14.67 -49.95 -41.74
C CYS A 176 -16.14 -50.33 -41.51
N ALA A 177 -17.12 -49.46 -41.82
CA ALA A 177 -18.54 -49.74 -41.63
C ALA A 177 -19.02 -51.05 -42.28
N GLY A 178 -18.50 -51.40 -43.46
CA GLY A 178 -18.90 -52.61 -44.21
C GLY A 178 -18.09 -53.87 -43.89
N GLN A 179 -16.92 -53.75 -43.25
CA GLN A 179 -16.01 -54.88 -42.99
C GLN A 179 -15.25 -54.70 -41.64
N PRO A 180 -15.96 -54.62 -40.51
CA PRO A 180 -15.35 -54.30 -39.22
C PRO A 180 -14.35 -55.36 -38.74
N PHE A 181 -14.48 -56.60 -39.22
CA PHE A 181 -13.62 -57.73 -38.82
C PHE A 181 -12.44 -57.99 -39.75
N SER A 182 -12.20 -57.12 -40.75
CA SER A 182 -10.95 -57.20 -41.50
C SER A 182 -9.77 -56.97 -40.54
N TRP A 183 -8.67 -57.69 -40.74
CA TRP A 183 -7.48 -57.53 -39.89
C TRP A 183 -7.00 -56.06 -39.81
N TYR A 184 -7.13 -55.32 -40.92
CA TYR A 184 -6.85 -53.89 -40.99
C TYR A 184 -7.73 -53.07 -40.04
N CYS A 185 -9.05 -53.26 -40.09
CA CYS A 185 -9.99 -52.53 -39.23
C CYS A 185 -9.82 -52.87 -37.75
N VAL A 186 -9.58 -54.14 -37.42
CA VAL A 186 -9.29 -54.55 -36.03
C VAL A 186 -8.03 -53.86 -35.50
N ASN A 187 -6.95 -53.82 -36.28
CA ASN A 187 -5.72 -53.17 -35.88
C ASN A 187 -5.89 -51.64 -35.73
N TRP A 188 -6.63 -50.99 -36.65
CA TRP A 188 -6.92 -49.56 -36.53
C TRP A 188 -7.75 -49.25 -35.28
N SER A 189 -8.79 -50.04 -35.00
CA SER A 189 -9.58 -49.91 -33.76
C SER A 189 -8.70 -49.98 -32.52
N ASN A 190 -7.80 -50.97 -32.44
CA ASN A 190 -6.88 -51.11 -31.32
C ASN A 190 -5.96 -49.89 -31.15
N ASN A 191 -5.52 -49.28 -32.26
CA ASN A 191 -4.72 -48.05 -32.22
C ASN A 191 -5.53 -46.84 -31.73
N ILE A 192 -6.80 -46.71 -32.15
CA ILE A 192 -7.71 -45.67 -31.64
C ILE A 192 -7.92 -45.84 -30.14
N ASP A 193 -8.16 -47.06 -29.66
CA ASP A 193 -8.33 -47.34 -28.24
C ASP A 193 -7.08 -47.02 -27.43
N THR A 194 -5.90 -47.36 -27.95
CA THR A 194 -4.62 -47.02 -27.34
C THR A 194 -4.42 -45.50 -27.28
N TRP A 195 -4.69 -44.78 -28.37
CA TRP A 195 -4.58 -43.32 -28.40
C TRP A 195 -5.56 -42.66 -27.42
N ARG A 196 -6.81 -43.14 -27.37
CA ARG A 196 -7.81 -42.66 -26.41
C ARG A 196 -7.33 -42.82 -24.97
N ALA A 197 -6.84 -44.00 -24.61
CA ALA A 197 -6.36 -44.28 -23.25
C ALA A 197 -5.17 -43.37 -22.86
N ASP A 198 -4.23 -43.15 -23.79
CA ASP A 198 -3.11 -42.24 -23.59
C ASP A 198 -3.57 -40.77 -23.43
N LEU A 199 -4.46 -40.31 -24.31
CA LEU A 199 -4.99 -38.95 -24.27
C LEU A 199 -5.72 -38.67 -22.96
N THR A 200 -6.59 -39.59 -22.52
CA THR A 200 -7.27 -39.50 -21.22
C THR A 200 -6.27 -39.42 -20.06
N LYS A 201 -5.22 -40.25 -20.07
CA LYS A 201 -4.18 -40.21 -19.04
C LYS A 201 -3.47 -38.85 -18.99
N ARG A 202 -3.09 -38.31 -20.15
CA ARG A 202 -2.39 -37.01 -20.23
C ARG A 202 -3.30 -35.84 -19.84
N LEU A 203 -4.58 -35.87 -20.23
CA LEU A 203 -5.57 -34.87 -19.80
C LEU A 203 -5.75 -34.89 -18.28
N ASN A 204 -5.88 -36.07 -17.65
CA ASN A 204 -5.98 -36.16 -16.19
C ASN A 204 -4.75 -35.59 -15.47
N ILE A 205 -3.55 -35.81 -16.01
CA ILE A 205 -2.32 -35.19 -15.48
C ILE A 205 -2.38 -33.67 -15.61
N HIS A 206 -2.81 -33.16 -16.76
CA HIS A 206 -2.94 -31.73 -17.00
C HIS A 206 -3.95 -31.08 -16.06
N TYR A 207 -5.13 -31.67 -15.87
CA TYR A 207 -6.14 -31.16 -14.93
C TYR A 207 -5.61 -31.09 -13.51
N LYS A 208 -4.85 -32.09 -13.06
CA LYS A 208 -4.22 -32.05 -11.74
C LYS A 208 -3.23 -30.88 -11.62
N LYS A 209 -2.44 -30.60 -12.67
CA LYS A 209 -1.55 -29.42 -12.66
C LYS A 209 -2.34 -28.12 -12.54
N VAL A 210 -3.50 -28.03 -13.21
CA VAL A 210 -4.38 -26.85 -13.13
C VAL A 210 -4.93 -26.69 -11.71
N GLU A 211 -5.45 -27.76 -11.10
CA GLU A 211 -5.93 -27.74 -9.71
C GLU A 211 -4.82 -27.33 -8.71
N ASP A 212 -3.61 -27.88 -8.87
CA ASP A 212 -2.44 -27.53 -8.05
C ASP A 212 -2.01 -26.06 -8.28
N TRP A 213 -2.19 -25.52 -9.50
CA TRP A 213 -1.93 -24.11 -9.81
C TRP A 213 -2.99 -23.19 -9.20
N GLU A 214 -4.27 -23.52 -9.31
CA GLU A 214 -5.39 -22.77 -8.72
C GLU A 214 -5.24 -22.67 -7.20
N THR A 215 -4.90 -23.78 -6.53
CA THR A 215 -4.64 -23.79 -5.09
C THR A 215 -3.54 -22.81 -4.69
N ARG A 216 -2.44 -22.75 -5.45
CA ARG A 216 -1.33 -21.82 -5.18
C ARG A 216 -1.68 -20.37 -5.49
N VAL A 217 -2.56 -20.13 -6.47
CA VAL A 217 -3.11 -18.79 -6.74
C VAL A 217 -3.96 -18.32 -5.57
N ASP A 218 -4.80 -19.18 -4.99
CA ASP A 218 -5.58 -18.87 -3.79
C ASP A 218 -4.70 -18.57 -2.57
N GLU A 219 -3.64 -19.36 -2.37
CA GLU A 219 -2.64 -19.07 -1.33
C GLU A 219 -1.95 -17.72 -1.54
N LEU A 220 -1.61 -17.37 -2.79
CA LEU A 220 -1.03 -16.07 -3.12
C LEU A 220 -2.00 -14.93 -2.75
N TYR A 221 -3.30 -15.08 -3.00
CA TYR A 221 -4.30 -14.09 -2.62
C TYR A 221 -4.42 -13.92 -1.11
N SER A 222 -4.37 -15.01 -0.34
CA SER A 222 -4.36 -14.92 1.12
C SER A 222 -3.15 -14.14 1.63
N LEU A 223 -1.97 -14.39 1.07
CA LEU A 223 -0.74 -13.67 1.43
C LEU A 223 -0.80 -12.19 1.02
N ALA A 224 -1.39 -11.90 -0.13
CA ALA A 224 -1.65 -10.55 -0.60
C ALA A 224 -2.53 -9.76 0.38
N ASP A 225 -3.63 -10.34 0.84
CA ASP A 225 -4.54 -9.70 1.80
C ASP A 225 -3.84 -9.44 3.15
N GLU A 226 -3.07 -10.41 3.64
CA GLU A 226 -2.26 -10.24 4.85
C GLU A 226 -1.26 -9.08 4.71
N LEU A 227 -0.56 -8.98 3.59
CA LEU A 227 0.38 -7.89 3.32
C LEU A 227 -0.33 -6.53 3.30
N VAL A 228 -1.52 -6.43 2.70
CA VAL A 228 -2.32 -5.20 2.70
C VAL A 228 -2.69 -4.77 4.13
N ILE A 229 -3.09 -5.72 4.98
CA ILE A 229 -3.39 -5.45 6.39
C ILE A 229 -2.15 -4.93 7.12
N LYS A 230 -0.98 -5.55 6.90
CA LYS A 230 0.28 -5.09 7.50
C LYS A 230 0.66 -3.68 7.04
N ILE A 231 0.53 -3.38 5.74
CA ILE A 231 0.78 -2.03 5.20
C ILE A 231 -0.15 -1.01 5.86
N LEU A 232 -1.45 -1.30 5.98
CA LEU A 232 -2.41 -0.43 6.67
C LEU A 232 -2.05 -0.21 8.14
N GLY A 233 -1.62 -1.26 8.85
CA GLY A 233 -1.16 -1.16 10.23
C GLY A 233 0.07 -0.26 10.37
N TRP A 234 1.03 -0.39 9.44
CA TRP A 234 2.21 0.46 9.36
C TRP A 234 1.86 1.93 9.06
N GLU A 235 0.99 2.21 8.08
CA GLU A 235 0.52 3.56 7.75
C GLU A 235 -0.19 4.22 8.95
N ASN A 236 -1.02 3.46 9.67
CA ASN A 236 -1.68 3.94 10.89
C ASN A 236 -0.68 4.29 12.00
N ARG A 237 0.36 3.48 12.18
CA ARG A 237 1.41 3.77 13.17
C ARG A 237 2.21 5.02 12.81
N ILE A 238 2.49 5.26 11.52
CA ILE A 238 3.11 6.52 11.07
C ILE A 238 2.21 7.72 11.38
N ASN A 239 0.89 7.63 11.16
CA ASN A 239 -0.03 8.70 11.55
C ASN A 239 -0.01 8.97 13.07
N GLY A 240 0.12 7.91 13.88
CA GLY A 240 0.34 8.02 15.32
C GLY A 240 1.63 8.77 15.65
N PHE A 241 2.75 8.37 15.05
CA PHE A 241 4.04 9.05 15.17
C PHE A 241 3.95 10.54 14.77
N ILE A 242 3.35 10.86 13.62
CA ILE A 242 3.17 12.25 13.15
C ILE A 242 2.38 13.07 14.18
N SER A 243 1.31 12.50 14.71
CA SER A 243 0.45 13.18 15.69
C SER A 243 1.19 13.45 16.99
N ALA A 244 1.95 12.47 17.50
CA ALA A 244 2.76 12.61 18.70
C ALA A 244 3.92 13.62 18.50
N ALA A 245 4.58 13.57 17.33
CA ALA A 245 5.63 14.51 16.97
C ALA A 245 5.10 15.94 16.88
N LYS A 246 3.93 16.15 16.25
CA LYS A 246 3.24 17.46 16.26
C LYS A 246 2.94 17.93 17.68
N ALA A 247 2.36 17.07 18.51
CA ALA A 247 2.05 17.43 19.89
C ALA A 247 3.30 17.84 20.69
N LEU A 248 4.43 17.15 20.47
CA LEU A 248 5.69 17.48 21.13
C LEU A 248 6.35 18.77 20.60
N LEU A 249 6.26 19.00 19.29
CA LEU A 249 6.89 20.15 18.62
C LEU A 249 6.07 21.43 18.69
N ASN A 250 4.75 21.33 18.82
CA ASN A 250 3.88 22.48 19.01
C ASN A 250 4.24 23.20 20.32
N LYS A 251 4.20 24.54 20.29
CA LYS A 251 4.59 25.39 21.41
C LYS A 251 3.43 26.34 21.70
N GLY A 252 2.63 25.95 22.69
CA GLY A 252 1.35 26.58 23.00
C GLY A 252 0.37 26.45 21.82
N ASP A 253 -0.15 27.59 21.36
CA ASP A 253 -1.11 27.73 20.26
C ASP A 253 -0.48 27.65 18.86
N CYS A 254 0.86 27.76 18.76
CA CYS A 254 1.55 27.73 17.48
C CYS A 254 1.99 26.32 17.08
N THR A 255 1.87 26.04 15.77
CA THR A 255 2.65 24.98 15.13
C THR A 255 4.14 25.32 15.16
N TYR A 256 5.01 24.31 15.04
CA TYR A 256 6.46 24.53 14.99
C TYR A 256 6.85 25.53 13.87
N ASP A 257 6.25 25.43 12.69
CA ASP A 257 6.56 26.31 11.55
C ASP A 257 6.14 27.77 11.79
N GLN A 258 5.10 28.00 12.61
CA GLN A 258 4.70 29.34 13.04
C GLN A 258 5.59 29.85 14.18
N TRP A 259 5.92 28.96 15.12
CA TRP A 259 6.71 29.29 16.30
C TRP A 259 8.19 29.57 15.96
N LYS A 260 8.78 28.80 15.05
CA LYS A 260 10.22 28.85 14.76
C LYS A 260 10.69 30.21 14.25
N PRO A 261 10.04 30.87 13.27
CA PRO A 261 10.42 32.21 12.84
C PRO A 261 10.29 33.26 13.95
N LEU A 262 9.27 33.14 14.81
CA LEU A 262 9.09 34.05 15.96
C LEU A 262 10.19 33.84 17.00
N TYR A 263 10.55 32.59 17.27
CA TYR A 263 11.66 32.26 18.15
C TYR A 263 13.00 32.75 17.60
N ASP A 264 13.24 32.61 16.29
CA ASP A 264 14.44 33.13 15.64
C ASP A 264 14.50 34.66 15.71
N ALA A 265 13.36 35.35 15.55
CA ALA A 265 13.26 36.79 15.73
C ALA A 265 13.59 37.20 17.18
N VAL A 266 13.10 36.45 18.18
CA VAL A 266 13.47 36.66 19.59
C VAL A 266 14.98 36.44 19.78
N LYS A 267 15.55 35.36 19.24
CA LYS A 267 17.00 35.10 19.34
C LYS A 267 17.84 36.21 18.70
N ALA A 268 17.43 36.71 17.54
CA ALA A 268 18.13 37.77 16.85
C ALA A 268 18.03 39.11 17.59
N ALA A 269 16.84 39.45 18.09
CA ALA A 269 16.59 40.72 18.77
C ALA A 269 17.14 40.76 20.21
N CYS A 270 17.13 39.63 20.92
CA CYS A 270 17.53 39.55 22.33
C CYS A 270 19.00 39.23 22.55
N ASN A 271 19.86 39.48 21.56
CA ASN A 271 21.30 39.22 21.66
C ASN A 271 22.08 40.53 21.88
N GLY A 272 22.07 41.04 23.13
CA GLY A 272 22.82 42.22 23.54
C GLY A 272 21.95 43.34 24.13
N GLY A 273 22.55 44.50 24.42
CA GLY A 273 21.83 45.69 24.91
C GLY A 273 22.00 46.04 26.39
N HIS A 274 23.18 45.88 27.00
CA HIS A 274 23.36 46.30 28.39
C HIS A 274 23.69 47.80 28.49
N CYS A 275 22.88 48.54 29.25
CA CYS A 275 23.14 49.94 29.57
C CYS A 275 23.93 50.07 30.88
N TYR A 276 25.07 50.74 30.83
CA TYR A 276 25.93 51.04 31.98
C TYR A 276 26.15 52.54 32.12
N SER A 277 26.42 53.01 33.34
CA SER A 277 26.61 54.42 33.67
C SER A 277 27.81 55.08 33.00
N GLU A 278 28.77 54.31 32.48
CA GLU A 278 29.99 54.82 31.84
C GLU A 278 29.87 54.89 30.30
N GLN A 279 28.80 54.35 29.72
CA GLN A 279 28.59 54.38 28.28
C GLN A 279 28.24 55.79 27.81
N ASN A 280 28.65 56.14 26.59
CA ASN A 280 28.22 57.40 25.97
C ASN A 280 26.75 57.32 25.50
N CYS A 281 26.16 58.50 25.28
CA CYS A 281 24.75 58.62 24.91
C CYS A 281 24.36 57.84 23.66
N ASP A 282 25.22 57.76 22.64
CA ASP A 282 24.90 57.04 21.40
C ASP A 282 24.86 55.52 21.64
N THR A 283 25.78 55.01 22.46
CA THR A 283 25.80 53.61 22.88
C THR A 283 24.55 53.26 23.70
N LEU A 284 24.18 54.12 24.66
CA LEU A 284 22.97 53.94 25.46
C LEU A 284 21.69 53.94 24.60
N LYS A 285 21.59 54.85 23.63
CA LYS A 285 20.47 54.90 22.69
C LYS A 285 20.40 53.64 21.82
N SER A 286 21.55 53.15 21.34
CA SER A 286 21.63 51.90 20.58
C SER A 286 21.19 50.70 21.43
N ASN A 287 21.66 50.60 22.67
CA ASN A 287 21.31 49.51 23.58
C ASN A 287 19.82 49.55 23.98
N LEU A 288 19.26 50.74 24.19
CA LEU A 288 17.83 50.92 24.39
C LEU A 288 17.03 50.37 23.21
N ALA A 289 17.41 50.71 21.97
CA ALA A 289 16.75 50.20 20.77
C ALA A 289 16.80 48.66 20.66
N ILE A 290 17.93 48.04 21.00
CA ILE A 290 18.08 46.58 21.05
C ILE A 290 17.13 45.97 22.09
N ASN A 291 17.09 46.53 23.31
CA ASN A 291 16.19 46.05 24.36
C ASN A 291 14.71 46.21 23.99
N GLN A 292 14.35 47.30 23.31
CA GLN A 292 13.00 47.52 22.78
C GLN A 292 12.62 46.44 21.76
N ALA A 293 13.50 46.17 20.80
CA ALA A 293 13.29 45.13 19.79
C ALA A 293 13.16 43.74 20.43
N CYS A 294 13.95 43.44 21.46
CA CYS A 294 13.83 42.20 22.23
C CYS A 294 12.48 42.09 22.95
N TYR A 295 12.04 43.15 23.63
CA TYR A 295 10.74 43.19 24.29
C TYR A 295 9.60 42.95 23.30
N ASP A 296 9.60 43.66 22.16
CA ASP A 296 8.57 43.54 21.12
C ASP A 296 8.53 42.12 20.53
N ALA A 297 9.69 41.51 20.27
CA ALA A 297 9.77 40.13 19.79
C ALA A 297 9.22 39.12 20.81
N ARG A 298 9.52 39.30 22.10
CA ARG A 298 9.01 38.44 23.19
C ARG A 298 7.50 38.58 23.39
N VAL A 299 6.99 39.81 23.35
CA VAL A 299 5.55 40.09 23.38
C VAL A 299 4.86 39.43 22.20
N LYS A 300 5.43 39.56 20.99
CA LYS A 300 4.86 38.98 19.77
C LYS A 300 4.79 37.45 19.84
N ILE A 301 5.86 36.76 20.26
CA ILE A 301 5.82 35.29 20.36
C ILE A 301 4.83 34.82 21.44
N ARG A 302 4.76 35.51 22.59
CA ARG A 302 3.78 35.20 23.64
C ARG A 302 2.37 35.37 23.11
N ASP A 303 2.07 36.51 22.49
CA ASP A 303 0.71 36.84 22.04
C ASP A 303 0.24 35.95 20.88
N GLN A 304 1.16 35.48 20.04
CA GLN A 304 0.81 34.62 18.90
C GLN A 304 0.79 33.13 19.26
N CYS A 305 1.67 32.68 20.16
CA CYS A 305 1.87 31.26 20.42
C CYS A 305 1.50 30.82 21.84
N TYR A 306 1.27 31.72 22.78
CA TYR A 306 1.05 31.37 24.19
C TYR A 306 -0.10 32.16 24.81
N ILE A 307 -1.05 32.62 23.99
CA ILE A 307 -2.18 33.44 24.47
C ILE A 307 -3.13 32.61 25.34
N ASN A 308 -3.36 31.35 24.98
CA ASN A 308 -4.23 30.44 25.74
C ASN A 308 -3.45 29.61 26.77
N TYR A 309 -2.12 29.70 26.76
CA TYR A 309 -1.22 28.93 27.61
C TYR A 309 -0.27 29.88 28.33
N PRO A 310 -0.71 30.51 29.43
CA PRO A 310 0.13 31.43 30.20
C PRO A 310 1.37 30.71 30.72
N ASP A 311 2.50 30.91 30.02
CA ASP A 311 3.80 30.38 30.38
C ASP A 311 4.52 31.41 31.26
N SER A 312 4.76 31.05 32.52
CA SER A 312 5.46 31.91 33.48
C SER A 312 6.87 32.29 33.00
N GLY A 313 7.52 31.43 32.21
CA GLY A 313 8.82 31.72 31.61
C GLY A 313 8.78 32.85 30.58
N HIS A 314 7.76 32.86 29.70
CA HIS A 314 7.61 33.94 28.71
C HIS A 314 7.26 35.27 29.37
N ASN A 315 6.36 35.25 30.36
CA ASN A 315 5.99 36.46 31.09
C ASN A 315 7.19 37.04 31.86
N GLN A 316 7.94 36.19 32.57
CA GLN A 316 9.15 36.59 33.27
C GLN A 316 10.18 37.22 32.31
N ALA A 317 10.36 36.64 31.13
CA ALA A 317 11.33 37.15 30.18
C ALA A 317 10.90 38.48 29.51
N ILE A 318 9.60 38.73 29.38
CA ILE A 318 9.05 40.04 28.97
C ILE A 318 9.29 41.07 30.07
N ASP A 319 9.05 40.72 31.34
CA ASP A 319 9.30 41.59 32.48
C ASP A 319 10.78 41.96 32.60
N ASP A 320 11.69 41.00 32.38
CA ASP A 320 13.13 41.26 32.44
C ASP A 320 13.61 42.14 31.27
N ALA A 321 13.06 41.96 30.07
CA ALA A 321 13.30 42.87 28.95
C ALA A 321 12.80 44.30 29.26
N GLN A 322 11.62 44.42 29.88
CA GLN A 322 11.08 45.71 30.31
C GLN A 322 11.94 46.38 31.39
N LYS A 323 12.47 45.63 32.35
CA LYS A 323 13.43 46.15 33.35
C LYS A 323 14.70 46.66 32.70
N ALA A 324 15.22 45.97 31.68
CA ALA A 324 16.40 46.41 30.93
C ALA A 324 16.16 47.74 30.21
N ILE A 325 15.00 47.90 29.55
CA ILE A 325 14.54 49.17 28.94
C ILE A 325 14.51 50.28 30.00
N ASN A 326 13.86 50.04 31.13
CA ASN A 326 13.72 51.04 32.20
C ASN A 326 15.07 51.46 32.79
N ASN A 327 16.00 50.51 32.93
CA ASN A 327 17.36 50.80 33.37
C ASN A 327 18.12 51.70 32.37
N CYS A 328 18.02 51.41 31.07
CA CYS A 328 18.59 52.26 30.03
C CYS A 328 18.05 53.70 30.09
N LEU A 329 16.72 53.84 30.17
CA LEU A 329 16.06 55.15 30.24
C LEU A 329 16.50 55.95 31.47
N LYS A 330 16.64 55.28 32.63
CA LYS A 330 17.17 55.90 33.85
C LYS A 330 18.57 56.48 33.64
N ILE A 331 19.50 55.69 33.11
CA ILE A 331 20.90 56.11 32.91
C ILE A 331 20.98 57.26 31.88
N ILE A 332 20.23 57.15 30.78
CA ILE A 332 20.14 58.20 29.75
C ILE A 332 19.67 59.53 30.36
N SER A 333 18.67 59.47 31.25
CA SER A 333 18.17 60.64 31.97
C SER A 333 19.22 61.23 32.92
N GLU A 334 19.93 60.39 33.66
CA GLU A 334 20.97 60.80 34.62
C GLU A 334 22.19 61.43 33.92
N GLN A 335 22.53 60.97 32.71
CA GLN A 335 23.62 61.54 31.90
C GLN A 335 23.24 62.78 31.09
N HIS A 336 21.98 63.25 31.18
CA HIS A 336 21.47 64.39 30.40
C HIS A 336 21.71 64.24 28.89
N CYS A 337 21.52 63.04 28.34
CA CYS A 337 21.64 62.79 26.91
C CYS A 337 20.57 63.56 26.13
N GLN A 338 20.89 64.77 25.66
CA GLN A 338 19.97 65.62 24.91
C GLN A 338 19.56 64.96 23.57
N GLY A 339 18.33 65.27 23.12
CA GLY A 339 17.81 64.82 21.82
C GLY A 339 16.90 63.58 21.82
N LEU A 340 16.40 63.12 22.97
CA LEU A 340 15.26 62.20 23.00
C LEU A 340 13.97 63.01 23.06
N THR A 341 13.47 63.41 21.89
CA THR A 341 12.07 63.83 21.78
C THR A 341 11.19 62.63 22.12
N CYS A 342 10.69 62.62 23.35
CA CYS A 342 9.59 61.83 23.89
C CYS A 342 9.29 60.53 23.12
N LEU A 343 10.07 59.48 23.34
CA LEU A 343 9.52 58.12 23.21
C LEU A 343 8.48 58.00 24.32
N GLU A 344 7.20 57.87 23.95
CA GLU A 344 6.14 57.69 24.93
C GLU A 344 6.46 56.46 25.80
N PRO A 345 6.29 56.56 27.13
CA PRO A 345 6.49 55.41 28.00
C PRO A 345 5.59 54.26 27.51
N VAL A 346 6.21 53.10 27.24
CA VAL A 346 5.46 51.90 26.83
C VAL A 346 4.40 51.64 27.91
N PRO A 347 3.10 51.58 27.53
CA PRO A 347 2.04 51.38 28.50
C PRO A 347 2.29 50.10 29.28
N THR A 348 2.44 50.20 30.60
CA THR A 348 2.46 49.02 31.46
C THR A 348 1.08 48.35 31.38
N ARG A 349 0.95 47.30 30.55
CA ARG A 349 -0.21 46.42 30.62
C ARG A 349 -0.17 45.72 31.98
N ARG A 350 -0.99 46.18 32.93
CA ARG A 350 -1.32 45.39 34.12
C ARG A 350 -2.12 44.18 33.64
N TYR A 351 -1.45 43.05 33.46
CA TYR A 351 -2.16 41.77 33.37
C TYR A 351 -2.76 41.49 34.75
N GLY A 352 -4.07 41.31 34.78
CA GLY A 352 -4.91 41.34 35.97
C GLY A 352 -4.52 40.32 37.03
N GLN A 353 -4.72 40.74 38.28
CA GLN A 353 -4.92 39.88 39.45
C GLN A 353 -6.18 39.03 39.29
#